data_AF-A0A2D7V6H3-F1
#
_entry.id   AF-A0A2D7V6H3-F1
#
_cell.length_a   1.000
_cell.length_b   1.000
_cell.length_c   1.000
_cell.angle_alpha   90.00
_cell.angle_beta   90.00
_cell.angle_gamma   90.00
#
_symmetry.space_group_name_H-M   'P 1'
#
loop_
_entity.id
_entity.type
_entity.pdbx_description
1 polymer ?
#
loop_
_entity_poly.entity_id
_entity_poly.type
_entity_poly.pdbx_seq_one_letter_code
_entity_poly.pdbx_strand_id
1 'polypeptide(L)'
;MGVDLSKVDFSLFPGMERRQSLLFESEQRMIMEDYAHHPSEVRAFLAQRRFAAPNDLLRVVFQPHRFSRTRAHAKGFAEELSVADELHLIQTYGAFEDFDAEGTVEALSGHLPPRLREDAKVYEDFPELRTALRGKPRGKLKRDQVLFVGAGNLDSWAHAFASYEKSKDDRDKAFADYLANRLSPACDLRFKESMSSKTTMRVGGEALWYAEPGTLEDLLNLVEASHLFELPRAMIGRGSNLIIPDDGYAGLALRLKGSFWSEVSLRSEALVVGAGASLREICRIACAGGLKGFEFLEGIPGTLGGALRMNAGAMGWETFDLVDWVLFLLPDGSMRRIDGSELNVGYRYCREAVEGIALRAKLRSEGRSDHRAIRKAIDNMAKRRRKSQPREASAGCIFRNPGEESAGALIDEVGLKGEREGNAVVSDVHANFIVNEGGASAEEVIELIRRVRKRVKESNGMELEPEIGVLGKNWDEYLS
;
A
#
# COMPACT_ATOMS: atom_id res chain seq x y z
N MET A 1 20.30 43.05 -11.27
CA MET A 1 19.26 42.90 -12.31
C MET A 1 17.91 43.02 -11.62
N GLY A 2 17.25 44.17 -11.76
CA GLY A 2 15.95 44.45 -11.12
C GLY A 2 14.82 43.86 -11.94
N VAL A 3 14.55 42.57 -11.77
CA VAL A 3 13.37 41.92 -12.34
C VAL A 3 12.21 42.12 -11.36
N ASP A 4 11.11 42.70 -11.84
CA ASP A 4 9.88 42.82 -11.07
C ASP A 4 9.20 41.45 -10.98
N LEU A 5 9.34 40.82 -9.82
CA LEU A 5 8.82 39.49 -9.52
C LEU A 5 7.39 39.51 -8.95
N SER A 6 6.77 40.70 -8.81
CA SER A 6 5.43 40.84 -8.21
C SER A 6 4.32 40.14 -9.00
N LYS A 7 4.58 39.80 -10.27
CA LYS A 7 3.65 39.10 -11.17
C LYS A 7 4.03 37.64 -11.45
N VAL A 8 5.12 37.15 -10.85
CA VAL A 8 5.55 35.76 -11.03
C VAL A 8 4.82 34.92 -10.00
N ASP A 9 3.94 34.04 -10.47
CA ASP A 9 3.36 33.01 -9.62
C ASP A 9 4.40 31.91 -9.39
N PHE A 10 5.04 31.97 -8.23
CA PHE A 10 6.09 31.03 -7.86
C PHE A 10 5.58 29.60 -7.62
N SER A 11 4.26 29.40 -7.48
CA SER A 11 3.67 28.05 -7.40
C SER A 11 3.82 27.25 -8.71
N LEU A 12 4.09 27.92 -9.83
CA LEU A 12 4.39 27.29 -11.12
C LEU A 12 5.83 26.77 -11.22
N PHE A 13 6.68 27.04 -10.21
CA PHE A 13 8.08 26.63 -10.17
C PHE A 13 8.31 25.74 -8.94
N PRO A 14 7.90 24.45 -8.97
CA PRO A 14 8.00 23.56 -7.81
C PRO A 14 9.44 23.39 -7.29
N GLY A 15 10.44 23.56 -8.15
CA GLY A 15 11.85 23.57 -7.74
C GLY A 15 12.24 24.74 -6.83
N MET A 16 11.46 25.82 -6.76
CA MET A 16 11.71 26.96 -5.87
C MET A 16 11.28 26.70 -4.42
N GLU A 17 10.25 25.87 -4.20
CA GLU A 17 9.81 25.49 -2.84
C GLU A 17 10.87 24.68 -2.09
N ARG A 18 11.80 24.07 -2.83
CA ARG A 18 12.90 23.25 -2.31
C ARG A 18 14.24 24.01 -2.25
N ARG A 19 14.28 25.34 -2.42
CA ARG A 19 15.55 26.08 -2.39
C ARG A 19 15.88 26.54 -0.98
N GLN A 20 16.91 25.93 -0.39
CA GLN A 20 17.41 26.19 0.96
C GLN A 20 16.30 26.09 2.04
N SER A 21 15.43 25.10 1.92
CA SER A 21 14.25 24.95 2.77
C SER A 21 14.63 24.33 4.11
N LEU A 22 14.45 25.08 5.22
CA LEU A 22 14.70 24.62 6.58
C LEU A 22 13.58 23.68 7.04
N LEU A 23 13.93 22.42 7.28
CA LEU A 23 12.97 21.37 7.68
C LEU A 23 12.95 21.15 9.20
N PHE A 24 14.08 21.37 9.87
CA PHE A 24 14.22 21.22 11.32
C PHE A 24 15.41 22.02 11.86
N GLU A 25 15.25 22.57 13.06
CA GLU A 25 16.32 23.25 13.80
C GLU A 25 16.19 23.02 15.31
N SER A 26 17.31 22.67 15.93
CA SER A 26 17.50 22.62 17.39
C SER A 26 18.89 23.16 17.75
N GLU A 27 19.21 23.22 19.04
CA GLU A 27 20.55 23.57 19.52
C GLU A 27 21.65 22.62 19.00
N GLN A 28 21.30 21.37 18.69
CA GLN A 28 22.25 20.32 18.32
C GLN A 28 22.27 19.99 16.83
N ARG A 29 21.22 20.35 16.07
CA ARG A 29 21.06 19.92 14.66
C ARG A 29 20.31 20.92 13.80
N MET A 30 20.70 21.03 12.53
CA MET A 30 19.95 21.66 11.45
C MET A 30 19.67 20.64 10.36
N ILE A 31 18.45 20.62 9.80
CA ILE A 31 18.15 19.86 8.59
C ILE A 31 17.62 20.81 7.53
N MET A 32 18.22 20.77 6.35
CA MET A 32 17.84 21.62 5.24
C MET A 32 17.89 20.84 3.93
N GLU A 33 17.03 21.22 2.99
CA GLU A 33 17.07 20.69 1.62
C GLU A 33 17.36 21.80 0.58
N ASP A 34 18.06 21.45 -0.50
CA ASP A 34 18.22 22.30 -1.68
C ASP A 34 18.04 21.52 -2.98
N TYR A 35 17.19 22.02 -3.87
CA TYR A 35 17.13 21.57 -5.26
C TYR A 35 18.34 22.07 -6.04
N ALA A 36 19.46 21.33 -5.98
CA ALA A 36 20.68 21.61 -6.72
C ALA A 36 21.07 20.41 -7.58
N HIS A 37 21.26 20.66 -8.87
CA HIS A 37 21.47 19.64 -9.89
C HIS A 37 22.56 20.02 -10.88
N HIS A 38 23.28 21.11 -10.62
CA HIS A 38 24.49 21.48 -11.34
C HIS A 38 25.60 21.80 -10.33
N PRO A 39 26.89 21.50 -10.62
CA PRO A 39 27.98 21.76 -9.68
C PRO A 39 27.98 23.19 -9.14
N SER A 40 27.76 24.20 -9.98
CA SER A 40 27.73 25.60 -9.51
C SER A 40 26.63 25.89 -8.46
N GLU A 41 25.49 25.20 -8.53
CA GLU A 41 24.42 25.33 -7.55
C GLU A 41 24.81 24.66 -6.23
N VAL A 42 25.34 23.43 -6.31
CA VAL A 42 25.87 22.68 -5.16
C VAL A 42 26.96 23.50 -4.46
N ARG A 43 27.92 24.06 -5.23
CA ARG A 43 28.97 24.95 -4.73
C ARG A 43 28.39 26.12 -3.95
N ALA A 44 27.49 26.88 -4.58
CA ALA A 44 26.93 28.09 -4.00
C ALA A 44 26.22 27.78 -2.68
N PHE A 45 25.47 26.69 -2.65
CA PHE A 45 24.76 26.22 -1.47
C PHE A 45 25.71 25.81 -0.34
N LEU A 46 26.62 24.86 -0.61
CA LEU A 46 27.51 24.33 0.41
C LEU A 46 28.50 25.39 0.94
N ALA A 47 29.00 26.27 0.08
CA ALA A 47 29.88 27.37 0.48
C ALA A 47 29.15 28.36 1.40
N GLN A 48 27.90 28.70 1.09
CA GLN A 48 27.09 29.57 1.94
C GLN A 48 26.82 28.92 3.31
N ARG A 49 26.52 27.63 3.35
CA ARG A 49 26.33 26.89 4.61
C ARG A 49 27.59 26.82 5.46
N ARG A 50 28.74 26.52 4.84
CA ARG A 50 30.02 26.50 5.55
C ARG A 50 30.41 27.89 6.08
N PHE A 51 30.16 28.94 5.29
CA PHE A 51 30.44 30.31 5.71
C PHE A 51 29.56 30.75 6.90
N ALA A 52 28.27 30.42 6.87
CA ALA A 52 27.33 30.80 7.93
C ALA A 52 27.62 30.08 9.27
N ALA A 53 28.09 28.83 9.21
CA ALA A 53 28.37 28.01 10.39
C ALA A 53 29.66 27.20 10.21
N PRO A 54 30.85 27.84 10.37
CA PRO A 54 32.15 27.23 10.07
C PRO A 54 32.57 26.15 11.07
N ASN A 55 31.97 26.15 12.27
CA ASN A 55 32.30 25.23 13.36
C ASN A 55 31.25 24.11 13.55
N ASP A 56 30.30 23.99 12.62
CA ASP A 56 29.31 22.92 12.63
C ASP A 56 29.77 21.81 11.70
N LEU A 57 29.41 20.57 12.04
CA LEU A 57 29.65 19.40 11.19
C LEU A 57 28.76 19.47 9.96
N LEU A 58 29.35 19.49 8.76
CA LEU A 58 28.62 19.56 7.50
C LEU A 58 28.41 18.15 6.92
N ARG A 59 27.25 17.58 7.14
CA ARG A 59 26.82 16.31 6.55
C ARG A 59 26.03 16.59 5.29
N VAL A 60 26.50 16.07 4.17
CA VAL A 60 25.81 16.24 2.89
C VAL A 60 25.25 14.91 2.43
N VAL A 61 23.94 14.85 2.24
CA VAL A 61 23.25 13.77 1.55
C VAL A 61 23.03 14.21 0.11
N PHE A 62 23.67 13.55 -0.85
CA PHE A 62 23.62 13.95 -2.25
C PHE A 62 22.95 12.87 -3.11
N GLN A 63 21.93 13.28 -3.86
CA GLN A 63 21.30 12.45 -4.90
C GLN A 63 21.58 13.06 -6.28
N PRO A 64 22.39 12.41 -7.13
CA PRO A 64 22.57 12.82 -8.51
C PRO A 64 21.26 12.70 -9.30
N HIS A 65 21.04 13.58 -10.27
CA HIS A 65 19.84 13.59 -11.10
C HIS A 65 20.20 13.42 -12.57
N ARG A 66 19.61 12.41 -13.21
CA ARG A 66 19.85 11.90 -14.56
C ARG A 66 21.26 11.31 -14.76
N PHE A 67 21.34 10.17 -15.42
CA PHE A 67 22.61 9.50 -15.68
C PHE A 67 23.50 10.35 -16.61
N SER A 68 22.92 10.90 -17.67
CA SER A 68 23.65 11.72 -18.65
C SER A 68 24.35 12.93 -18.01
N ARG A 69 23.66 13.59 -17.08
CA ARG A 69 24.15 14.77 -16.38
C ARG A 69 25.19 14.40 -15.32
N THR A 70 24.94 13.33 -14.59
CA THR A 70 25.89 12.81 -13.59
C THR A 70 27.22 12.48 -14.26
N ARG A 71 27.20 11.79 -15.42
CA ARG A 71 28.40 11.53 -16.23
C ARG A 71 29.10 12.82 -16.65
N ALA A 72 28.36 13.77 -17.23
CA ALA A 72 28.93 15.00 -17.76
C ALA A 72 29.61 15.86 -16.68
N HIS A 73 29.09 15.84 -15.45
CA HIS A 73 29.54 16.71 -14.37
C HIS A 73 30.19 15.97 -13.19
N ALA A 74 30.51 14.67 -13.32
CA ALA A 74 30.99 13.83 -12.23
C ALA A 74 32.18 14.46 -11.48
N LYS A 75 33.19 14.93 -12.22
CA LYS A 75 34.35 15.62 -11.64
C LYS A 75 33.98 16.92 -10.92
N GLY A 76 33.07 17.70 -11.51
CA GLY A 76 32.60 18.95 -10.92
C GLY A 76 31.84 18.69 -9.62
N PHE A 77 30.90 17.74 -9.61
CA PHE A 77 30.21 17.36 -8.37
C PHE A 77 31.18 16.86 -7.30
N ALA A 78 32.16 16.02 -7.66
CA ALA A 78 33.15 15.54 -6.72
C ALA A 78 34.01 16.67 -6.12
N GLU A 79 34.36 17.69 -6.91
CA GLU A 79 35.04 18.89 -6.44
C GLU A 79 34.15 19.67 -5.45
N GLU A 80 32.88 19.92 -5.76
CA GLU A 80 32.01 20.70 -4.88
C GLU A 80 31.65 19.97 -3.59
N LEU A 81 31.42 18.65 -3.66
CA LEU A 81 31.09 17.82 -2.51
C LEU A 81 32.30 17.64 -1.56
N SER A 82 33.52 17.96 -2.01
CA SER A 82 34.74 17.83 -1.20
C SER A 82 34.76 18.68 0.08
N VAL A 83 33.92 19.71 0.14
CA VAL A 83 33.74 20.60 1.31
C VAL A 83 32.94 19.95 2.45
N ALA A 84 32.22 18.86 2.16
CA ALA A 84 31.46 18.11 3.16
C ALA A 84 32.41 17.44 4.17
N ASP A 85 32.07 17.47 5.45
CA ASP A 85 32.82 16.71 6.45
C ASP A 85 32.49 15.22 6.31
N GLU A 86 31.20 14.91 6.20
CA GLU A 86 30.66 13.57 5.92
C GLU A 86 29.77 13.63 4.67
N LEU A 87 29.95 12.67 3.76
CA LEU A 87 29.20 12.57 2.50
C LEU A 87 28.42 11.26 2.46
N HIS A 88 27.11 11.37 2.29
CA HIS A 88 26.20 10.25 2.08
C HIS A 88 25.63 10.36 0.67
N LEU A 89 25.73 9.29 -0.09
CA LEU A 89 25.33 9.25 -1.50
C LEU A 89 24.09 8.40 -1.64
N ILE A 90 23.19 8.79 -2.54
CA ILE A 90 22.00 8.01 -2.89
C ILE A 90 22.08 7.68 -4.37
N GLN A 91 21.47 6.56 -4.76
CA GLN A 91 21.38 6.12 -6.14
C GLN A 91 20.92 7.24 -7.08
N THR A 92 21.55 7.32 -8.25
CA THR A 92 21.23 8.33 -9.27
C THR A 92 19.76 8.21 -9.66
N TYR A 93 19.03 9.31 -9.54
CA TYR A 93 17.65 9.37 -10.00
C TYR A 93 17.63 9.51 -11.54
N GLY A 94 17.36 8.41 -12.25
CA GLY A 94 17.40 8.35 -13.72
C GLY A 94 16.33 9.19 -14.44
N ALA A 95 15.27 9.59 -13.74
CA ALA A 95 14.08 10.22 -14.32
C ALA A 95 13.46 9.36 -15.44
N PHE A 96 13.62 9.77 -16.69
CA PHE A 96 13.14 9.06 -17.90
C PHE A 96 14.26 8.44 -18.73
N GLU A 97 15.50 8.46 -18.23
CA GLU A 97 16.66 7.88 -18.92
C GLU A 97 16.80 6.39 -18.62
N ASP A 98 17.20 5.64 -19.65
CA ASP A 98 17.67 4.27 -19.47
C ASP A 98 18.93 4.26 -18.58
N PHE A 99 19.12 3.16 -17.88
CA PHE A 99 20.28 2.97 -17.01
C PHE A 99 21.61 3.14 -17.80
N ASP A 100 22.49 3.99 -17.30
CA ASP A 100 23.84 4.19 -17.82
C ASP A 100 24.85 4.10 -16.67
N ALA A 101 25.67 3.04 -16.71
CA ALA A 101 26.66 2.73 -15.69
C ALA A 101 27.67 3.87 -15.46
N GLU A 102 28.00 4.67 -16.49
CA GLU A 102 28.92 5.80 -16.37
C GLU A 102 28.27 7.04 -15.73
N GLY A 103 26.95 7.09 -15.69
CA GLY A 103 26.15 8.13 -15.05
C GLY A 103 25.70 7.79 -13.63
N THR A 104 26.24 6.72 -13.05
CA THR A 104 25.88 6.27 -11.70
C THR A 104 26.59 7.06 -10.61
N VAL A 105 26.10 6.91 -9.38
CA VAL A 105 26.72 7.54 -8.21
C VAL A 105 28.04 6.86 -7.84
N GLU A 106 28.21 5.58 -8.18
CA GLU A 106 29.44 4.82 -8.06
C GLU A 106 30.53 5.38 -9.00
N ALA A 107 30.16 5.69 -10.25
CA ALA A 107 31.07 6.35 -11.19
C ALA A 107 31.50 7.75 -10.68
N LEU A 108 30.55 8.53 -10.15
CA LEU A 108 30.85 9.82 -9.50
C LEU A 108 31.80 9.64 -8.30
N SER A 109 31.59 8.62 -7.47
CA SER A 109 32.39 8.35 -6.27
C SER A 109 33.86 8.08 -6.60
N GLY A 110 34.14 7.53 -7.79
CA GLY A 110 35.49 7.37 -8.31
C GLY A 110 36.27 8.69 -8.43
N HIS A 111 35.59 9.83 -8.57
CA HIS A 111 36.22 11.15 -8.66
C HIS A 111 36.41 11.86 -7.32
N LEU A 112 35.86 11.34 -6.22
CA LEU A 112 35.98 11.94 -4.89
C LEU A 112 37.44 11.93 -4.38
N PRO A 113 37.84 12.93 -3.58
CA PRO A 113 39.17 12.91 -2.95
C PRO A 113 39.31 11.71 -1.99
N PRO A 114 40.53 11.18 -1.77
CA PRO A 114 40.74 9.97 -0.95
C PRO A 114 40.02 9.99 0.40
N ARG A 115 40.06 11.12 1.11
CA ARG A 115 39.37 11.32 2.40
C ARG A 115 37.88 10.97 2.33
N LEU A 116 37.18 11.38 1.29
CA LEU A 116 35.75 11.09 1.14
C LEU A 116 35.50 9.75 0.46
N ARG A 117 36.39 9.30 -0.43
CA ARG A 117 36.20 8.02 -1.13
C ARG A 117 36.23 6.82 -0.18
N GLU A 118 37.01 6.91 0.91
CA GLU A 118 37.09 5.84 1.92
C GLU A 118 35.87 5.81 2.85
N ASP A 119 35.25 6.96 3.12
CA ASP A 119 34.17 7.09 4.11
C ASP A 119 32.76 7.18 3.49
N ALA A 120 32.63 7.68 2.26
CA ALA A 120 31.34 7.87 1.62
C ALA A 120 30.67 6.53 1.31
N LYS A 121 29.38 6.46 1.63
CA LYS A 121 28.54 5.28 1.38
C LYS A 121 27.40 5.64 0.45
N VAL A 122 27.04 4.70 -0.41
CA VAL A 122 25.84 4.76 -1.23
C VAL A 122 24.71 4.03 -0.49
N TYR A 123 23.58 4.69 -0.35
CA TYR A 123 22.39 4.17 0.33
C TYR A 123 21.30 3.88 -0.69
N GLU A 124 20.71 2.68 -0.60
CA GLU A 124 19.60 2.25 -1.44
C GLU A 124 18.25 2.45 -0.74
N ASP A 125 18.24 2.49 0.59
CA ASP A 125 17.04 2.72 1.39
C ASP A 125 17.23 3.79 2.47
N PHE A 126 16.09 4.31 2.91
CA PHE A 126 16.03 5.38 3.90
C PHE A 126 16.39 4.91 5.33
N PRO A 127 15.96 3.72 5.82
CA PRO A 127 16.35 3.24 7.14
C PRO A 127 17.87 3.17 7.38
N GLU A 128 18.64 2.72 6.40
CA GLU A 128 20.10 2.68 6.47
C GLU A 128 20.71 4.08 6.52
N LEU A 129 20.24 5.00 5.65
CA LEU A 129 20.68 6.38 5.66
C LEU A 129 20.38 7.04 7.02
N ARG A 130 19.15 6.90 7.51
CA ARG A 130 18.73 7.45 8.80
C ARG A 130 19.63 6.96 9.93
N THR A 131 19.96 5.68 9.93
CA THR A 131 20.86 5.08 10.93
C THR A 131 22.26 5.73 10.87
N ALA A 132 22.79 5.97 9.67
CA ALA A 132 24.07 6.66 9.51
C ALA A 132 24.04 8.12 9.98
N LEU A 133 22.93 8.84 9.73
CA LEU A 133 22.78 10.25 10.10
C LEU A 133 22.51 10.49 11.60
N ARG A 134 22.17 9.44 12.38
CA ARG A 134 21.92 9.55 13.84
C ARG A 134 23.16 9.88 14.68
N GLY A 135 24.37 9.70 14.15
CA GLY A 135 25.60 9.96 14.91
C GLY A 135 25.69 11.40 15.40
N LYS A 136 26.17 11.63 16.63
CA LYS A 136 26.45 12.98 17.13
C LYS A 136 27.79 13.50 16.60
N PRO A 137 27.97 14.83 16.45
CA PRO A 137 29.28 15.40 16.18
C PRO A 137 30.32 14.92 17.20
N ARG A 138 31.50 14.51 16.71
CA ARG A 138 32.65 14.16 17.56
C ARG A 138 33.56 15.37 17.74
N GLY A 139 34.21 15.49 18.91
CA GLY A 139 35.24 16.50 19.16
C GLY A 139 34.70 17.88 19.57
N LYS A 140 35.25 18.96 18.98
CA LYS A 140 34.94 20.37 19.33
C LYS A 140 33.69 20.93 18.63
N LEU A 141 33.11 20.19 17.69
CA LEU A 141 31.92 20.59 16.92
C LEU A 141 30.70 20.47 17.81
N LYS A 142 29.89 21.54 17.90
CA LYS A 142 28.76 21.63 18.84
C LYS A 142 27.43 21.19 18.25
N ARG A 143 27.28 21.34 16.93
CA ARG A 143 26.05 21.11 16.16
C ARG A 143 26.41 20.45 14.83
N ASP A 144 25.48 19.68 14.26
CA ASP A 144 25.55 19.27 12.86
C ASP A 144 24.52 19.97 11.97
N GLN A 145 24.88 20.06 10.70
CA GLN A 145 24.02 20.47 9.61
C GLN A 145 23.89 19.29 8.66
N VAL A 146 22.68 18.76 8.51
CA VAL A 146 22.35 17.71 7.56
C VAL A 146 21.69 18.34 6.36
N LEU A 147 22.39 18.33 5.23
CA LEU A 147 21.99 18.98 4.00
C LEU A 147 21.59 17.93 2.96
N PHE A 148 20.33 17.90 2.58
CA PHE A 148 19.82 17.07 1.49
C PHE A 148 19.89 17.85 0.18
N VAL A 149 20.76 17.44 -0.73
CA VAL A 149 21.10 18.17 -1.95
C VAL A 149 20.88 17.30 -3.17
N GLY A 150 20.06 17.75 -4.12
CA GLY A 150 19.79 16.98 -5.33
C GLY A 150 18.50 17.40 -6.01
N ALA A 151 18.16 16.72 -7.11
CA ALA A 151 16.97 17.05 -7.91
C ALA A 151 16.01 15.89 -8.19
N GLY A 152 16.27 14.70 -7.64
CA GLY A 152 15.30 13.61 -7.68
C GLY A 152 14.28 13.70 -6.55
N ASN A 153 13.85 12.54 -6.07
CA ASN A 153 12.88 12.33 -4.99
C ASN A 153 13.49 12.38 -3.57
N LEU A 154 14.66 13.02 -3.42
CA LEU A 154 15.34 13.15 -2.13
C LEU A 154 14.51 13.91 -1.07
N ASP A 155 13.53 14.72 -1.48
CA ASP A 155 12.67 15.48 -0.59
C ASP A 155 11.89 14.56 0.36
N SER A 156 11.43 13.39 -0.09
CA SER A 156 10.68 12.48 0.78
C SER A 156 11.55 11.96 1.92
N TRP A 157 12.83 11.69 1.66
CA TRP A 157 13.81 11.27 2.67
C TRP A 157 14.19 12.42 3.61
N ALA A 158 14.38 13.63 3.08
CA ALA A 158 14.71 14.81 3.88
C ALA A 158 13.58 15.13 4.88
N HIS A 159 12.34 15.13 4.41
CA HIS A 159 11.15 15.37 5.23
C HIS A 159 10.90 14.24 6.22
N ALA A 160 11.10 12.98 5.84
CA ALA A 160 10.98 11.85 6.77
C ALA A 160 12.03 11.93 7.89
N PHE A 161 13.28 12.27 7.55
CA PHE A 161 14.34 12.45 8.55
C PHE A 161 14.03 13.60 9.50
N ALA A 162 13.56 14.75 8.99
CA ALA A 162 13.12 15.87 9.82
C ALA A 162 11.93 15.50 10.72
N SER A 163 11.01 14.66 10.24
CA SER A 163 9.88 14.17 11.03
C SER A 163 10.33 13.31 12.21
N TYR A 164 11.34 12.45 12.01
CA TYR A 164 11.96 11.68 13.10
C TYR A 164 12.64 12.58 14.14
N GLU A 165 13.33 13.65 13.71
CA GLU A 165 13.93 14.61 14.66
C GLU A 165 12.88 15.35 15.48
N LYS A 166 11.82 15.87 14.84
CA LYS A 166 10.71 16.55 15.52
C LYS A 166 10.00 15.63 16.52
N SER A 167 9.87 14.35 16.18
CA SER A 167 9.19 13.37 17.02
C SER A 167 10.08 12.78 18.12
N LYS A 168 11.36 13.14 18.18
CA LYS A 168 12.37 12.54 19.06
C LYS A 168 12.48 11.02 18.86
N ASP A 169 12.58 10.61 17.59
CA ASP A 169 12.68 9.24 17.13
C ASP A 169 11.46 8.34 17.38
N ASP A 170 10.33 8.91 17.83
CA ASP A 170 9.04 8.21 17.90
C ASP A 170 8.50 8.01 16.47
N ARG A 171 8.51 6.75 16.01
CA ARG A 171 8.12 6.38 14.64
C ARG A 171 6.70 6.77 14.29
N ASP A 172 5.76 6.54 15.20
CA ASP A 172 4.34 6.74 14.89
C ASP A 172 4.02 8.24 14.86
N LYS A 173 4.62 9.03 15.75
CA LYS A 173 4.56 10.49 15.69
C LYS A 173 5.25 11.05 14.45
N ALA A 174 6.39 10.49 14.05
CA ALA A 174 7.10 10.91 12.85
C ALA A 174 6.29 10.63 11.57
N PHE A 175 5.66 9.46 11.49
CA PHE A 175 4.75 9.10 10.40
C PHE A 175 3.58 10.08 10.30
N ALA A 176 2.99 10.47 11.43
CA ALA A 176 1.92 11.47 11.47
C ALA A 176 2.40 12.87 11.06
N ASP A 177 3.55 13.34 11.54
CA ASP A 177 4.13 14.64 11.16
C ASP A 177 4.43 14.70 9.66
N TYR A 178 5.02 13.62 9.11
CA TYR A 178 5.35 13.51 7.70
C TYR A 178 4.12 13.65 6.80
N LEU A 179 3.00 13.03 7.18
CA LEU A 179 1.77 13.04 6.39
C LEU A 179 0.90 14.28 6.59
N ALA A 180 1.11 15.07 7.65
CA ALA A 180 0.21 16.14 8.09
C ALA A 180 -0.12 17.18 6.99
N ASN A 181 0.82 17.46 6.08
CA ASN A 181 0.63 18.39 4.96
C ASN A 181 0.74 17.72 3.58
N ARG A 182 0.77 16.37 3.54
CA ARG A 182 0.89 15.58 2.30
C ARG A 182 -0.41 14.91 1.90
N LEU A 183 -1.41 14.94 2.78
CA LEU A 183 -2.72 14.32 2.53
C LEU A 183 -3.76 15.40 2.25
N SER A 184 -4.61 15.14 1.27
CA SER A 184 -5.76 15.97 0.97
C SER A 184 -6.78 15.92 2.13
N PRO A 185 -7.64 16.94 2.28
CA PRO A 185 -8.74 16.92 3.25
C PRO A 185 -9.74 15.76 3.05
N ALA A 186 -9.71 15.09 1.89
CA ALA A 186 -10.55 13.95 1.58
C ALA A 186 -9.97 12.62 2.10
N CYS A 187 -8.70 12.60 2.52
CA CYS A 187 -8.08 11.44 3.14
C CYS A 187 -8.47 11.32 4.62
N ASP A 188 -8.95 10.15 5.02
CA ASP A 188 -9.30 9.84 6.41
C ASP A 188 -8.21 8.95 7.02
N LEU A 189 -7.28 9.56 7.78
CA LEU A 189 -6.20 8.87 8.48
C LEU A 189 -6.51 8.79 9.98
N ARG A 190 -6.45 7.59 10.56
CA ARG A 190 -6.79 7.32 11.96
C ARG A 190 -5.71 6.51 12.65
N PHE A 191 -5.38 6.90 13.88
CA PHE A 191 -4.48 6.16 14.77
C PHE A 191 -5.30 5.21 15.65
N LYS A 192 -4.86 3.95 15.77
CA LYS A 192 -5.52 2.91 16.59
C LYS A 192 -7.01 2.73 16.27
N GLU A 193 -7.32 2.46 15.00
CA GLU A 193 -8.71 2.26 14.56
C GLU A 193 -9.16 0.81 14.80
N SER A 194 -10.30 0.63 15.46
CA SER A 194 -10.90 -0.70 15.61
C SER A 194 -11.35 -1.29 14.27
N MET A 195 -10.85 -2.49 13.97
CA MET A 195 -11.06 -3.14 12.68
C MET A 195 -12.29 -4.04 12.63
N SER A 196 -12.88 -4.38 13.78
CA SER A 196 -14.18 -5.07 13.86
C SER A 196 -15.26 -4.38 13.02
N SER A 197 -15.33 -3.05 13.04
CA SER A 197 -16.28 -2.27 12.24
C SER A 197 -15.99 -2.29 10.72
N LYS A 198 -14.83 -2.79 10.31
CA LYS A 198 -14.34 -2.80 8.91
C LYS A 198 -14.42 -4.18 8.26
N THR A 199 -14.76 -5.23 9.01
CA THR A 199 -14.95 -6.60 8.50
C THR A 199 -16.42 -6.99 8.50
N THR A 200 -16.84 -7.91 7.63
CA THR A 200 -18.24 -8.39 7.62
C THR A 200 -18.53 -9.38 8.74
N MET A 201 -17.51 -10.06 9.24
CA MET A 201 -17.61 -10.92 10.42
C MET A 201 -17.70 -10.12 11.73
N ARG A 202 -17.35 -8.83 11.70
CA ARG A 202 -17.39 -7.93 12.85
C ARG A 202 -16.48 -8.33 14.00
N VAL A 203 -15.35 -8.92 13.67
CA VAL A 203 -14.26 -9.26 14.60
C VAL A 203 -12.98 -8.52 14.20
N GLY A 204 -12.13 -8.24 15.17
CA GLY A 204 -10.82 -7.63 14.97
C GLY A 204 -10.44 -6.52 15.92
N GLY A 205 -9.19 -6.58 16.39
CA GLY A 205 -8.54 -5.57 17.20
C GLY A 205 -8.24 -4.27 16.43
N GLU A 206 -7.33 -3.46 16.95
CA GLU A 206 -6.97 -2.17 16.37
C GLU A 206 -5.89 -2.30 15.28
N ALA A 207 -6.03 -1.59 14.17
CA ALA A 207 -4.90 -1.30 13.30
C ALA A 207 -4.15 -0.08 13.84
N LEU A 208 -2.81 -0.15 13.91
CA LEU A 208 -1.97 0.96 14.36
C LEU A 208 -2.29 2.23 13.57
N TRP A 209 -2.37 2.09 12.24
CA TRP A 209 -2.88 3.12 11.35
C TRP A 209 -3.95 2.55 10.42
N TYR A 210 -5.02 3.30 10.22
CA TYR A 210 -6.03 3.03 9.21
C TYR A 210 -6.19 4.25 8.31
N ALA A 211 -6.26 4.04 7.00
CA ALA A 211 -6.46 5.13 6.06
C ALA A 211 -7.46 4.80 4.93
N GLU A 212 -8.33 5.76 4.65
CA GLU A 212 -9.14 5.82 3.42
C GLU A 212 -8.62 6.99 2.55
N PRO A 213 -7.71 6.75 1.57
CA PRO A 213 -7.22 7.82 0.70
C PRO A 213 -8.36 8.41 -0.13
N GLY A 214 -8.45 9.73 -0.25
CA GLY A 214 -9.47 10.40 -1.06
C GLY A 214 -9.11 10.45 -2.55
N THR A 215 -7.81 10.43 -2.85
CA THR A 215 -7.24 10.58 -4.19
C THR A 215 -6.09 9.60 -4.44
N LEU A 216 -5.63 9.52 -5.70
CA LEU A 216 -4.44 8.74 -6.04
C LEU A 216 -3.18 9.27 -5.32
N GLU A 217 -3.04 10.59 -5.20
CA GLU A 217 -1.88 11.20 -4.55
C GLU A 217 -1.83 10.88 -3.04
N ASP A 218 -2.98 10.87 -2.36
CA ASP A 218 -3.07 10.39 -0.97
C ASP A 218 -2.57 8.95 -0.84
N LEU A 219 -2.97 8.06 -1.77
CA LEU A 219 -2.53 6.66 -1.78
C LEU A 219 -1.02 6.56 -1.99
N LEU A 220 -0.45 7.32 -2.93
CA LEU A 220 0.99 7.32 -3.20
C LEU A 220 1.78 7.81 -1.97
N ASN A 221 1.34 8.90 -1.34
CA ASN A 221 1.96 9.42 -0.12
C ASN A 221 1.89 8.43 1.05
N LEU A 222 0.76 7.73 1.22
CA LEU A 222 0.60 6.70 2.26
C LEU A 222 1.51 5.47 2.00
N VAL A 223 1.63 5.05 0.74
CA VAL A 223 2.50 3.93 0.35
C VAL A 223 3.97 4.30 0.54
N GLU A 224 4.39 5.49 0.10
CA GLU A 224 5.74 6.00 0.31
C GLU A 224 6.07 6.10 1.81
N ALA A 225 5.18 6.73 2.60
CA ALA A 225 5.34 6.81 4.05
C ALA A 225 5.45 5.43 4.70
N SER A 226 4.63 4.45 4.28
CA SER A 226 4.73 3.09 4.83
C SER A 226 6.12 2.48 4.65
N HIS A 227 6.79 2.77 3.53
CA HIS A 227 8.15 2.31 3.26
C HIS A 227 9.19 3.08 4.08
N LEU A 228 9.13 4.42 4.07
CA LEU A 228 10.07 5.28 4.80
C LEU A 228 10.03 5.06 6.33
N PHE A 229 8.86 4.73 6.86
CA PHE A 229 8.67 4.49 8.30
C PHE A 229 8.66 3.00 8.66
N GLU A 230 9.01 2.10 7.73
CA GLU A 230 9.11 0.65 8.00
C GLU A 230 7.81 0.09 8.61
N LEU A 231 6.66 0.60 8.15
CA LEU A 231 5.34 0.14 8.56
C LEU A 231 4.84 -0.91 7.57
N PRO A 232 4.57 -2.15 8.01
CA PRO A 232 3.85 -3.12 7.20
C PRO A 232 2.54 -2.49 6.72
N ARG A 233 2.20 -2.72 5.45
CA ARG A 233 0.93 -2.24 4.88
C ARG A 233 0.08 -3.40 4.40
N ALA A 234 -1.23 -3.23 4.49
CA ALA A 234 -2.18 -4.19 3.94
C ALA A 234 -3.39 -3.48 3.35
N MET A 235 -3.84 -3.96 2.18
CA MET A 235 -5.08 -3.50 1.59
C MET A 235 -6.26 -4.26 2.19
N ILE A 236 -7.32 -3.54 2.55
CA ILE A 236 -8.60 -4.12 2.94
C ILE A 236 -9.74 -3.56 2.07
N GLY A 237 -10.64 -4.45 1.65
CA GLY A 237 -11.85 -4.08 0.90
C GLY A 237 -13.04 -3.83 1.83
N ARG A 238 -14.03 -4.73 1.79
CA ARG A 238 -15.11 -4.79 2.79
C ARG A 238 -14.78 -5.70 3.99
N GLY A 239 -13.57 -6.26 4.03
CA GLY A 239 -13.16 -7.25 5.03
C GLY A 239 -14.08 -8.48 5.04
N SER A 240 -14.52 -8.92 3.86
CA SER A 240 -15.47 -10.02 3.69
C SER A 240 -14.86 -11.40 3.49
N ASN A 241 -13.52 -11.46 3.49
CA ASN A 241 -12.72 -12.68 3.47
C ASN A 241 -11.51 -12.52 4.42
N LEU A 242 -11.70 -11.85 5.57
CA LEU A 242 -10.64 -11.55 6.52
C LEU A 242 -11.11 -11.77 7.96
N ILE A 243 -10.26 -12.42 8.75
CA ILE A 243 -10.22 -12.32 10.20
C ILE A 243 -9.06 -11.38 10.54
N ILE A 244 -9.31 -10.46 11.45
CA ILE A 244 -8.25 -9.61 12.01
C ILE A 244 -8.11 -10.10 13.45
N PRO A 245 -6.91 -10.49 13.90
CA PRO A 245 -6.69 -10.92 15.28
C PRO A 245 -7.11 -9.87 16.32
N ASP A 246 -7.37 -10.32 17.55
CA ASP A 246 -7.77 -9.44 18.65
C ASP A 246 -6.61 -8.54 19.13
N ASP A 247 -5.35 -8.97 18.94
CA ASP A 247 -4.15 -8.14 19.14
C ASP A 247 -3.93 -7.11 18.00
N GLY A 248 -4.73 -7.18 16.94
CA GLY A 248 -4.84 -6.16 15.91
C GLY A 248 -3.81 -6.27 14.78
N TYR A 249 -3.48 -5.14 14.17
CA TYR A 249 -2.51 -5.04 13.08
C TYR A 249 -1.51 -3.92 13.34
N ALA A 250 -0.23 -4.26 13.53
CA ALA A 250 0.83 -3.32 13.91
C ALA A 250 1.33 -2.41 12.76
N GLY A 251 0.53 -2.24 11.71
CA GLY A 251 0.89 -1.52 10.49
C GLY A 251 -0.22 -0.59 9.98
N LEU A 252 -0.11 -0.24 8.70
CA LEU A 252 -1.06 0.62 7.99
C LEU A 252 -2.08 -0.21 7.19
N ALA A 253 -3.34 -0.21 7.64
CA ALA A 253 -4.46 -0.78 6.90
C ALA A 253 -5.06 0.25 5.94
N LEU A 254 -5.02 -0.03 4.64
CA LEU A 254 -5.49 0.87 3.58
C LEU A 254 -6.81 0.39 2.98
N ARG A 255 -7.78 1.28 2.83
CA ARG A 255 -9.08 0.98 2.22
C ARG A 255 -9.44 1.96 1.12
N LEU A 256 -9.52 1.47 -0.11
CA LEU A 256 -10.01 2.27 -1.25
C LEU A 256 -11.53 2.42 -1.16
N LYS A 257 -11.99 3.59 -0.72
CA LYS A 257 -13.41 3.92 -0.50
C LYS A 257 -13.67 5.39 -0.86
N GLY A 258 -14.90 5.71 -1.21
CA GLY A 258 -15.29 7.05 -1.66
C GLY A 258 -15.42 7.13 -3.17
N SER A 259 -15.97 8.24 -3.65
CA SER A 259 -16.41 8.43 -5.05
C SER A 259 -15.30 8.20 -6.06
N PHE A 260 -14.07 8.63 -5.77
CA PHE A 260 -12.92 8.44 -6.65
C PHE A 260 -12.60 6.96 -6.90
N TRP A 261 -12.67 6.13 -5.84
CA TRP A 261 -12.34 4.71 -5.91
C TRP A 261 -13.53 3.82 -6.26
N SER A 262 -14.76 4.30 -6.08
CA SER A 262 -15.98 3.53 -6.35
C SER A 262 -16.65 3.88 -7.67
N GLU A 263 -16.03 4.73 -8.49
CA GLU A 263 -16.58 5.14 -9.79
C GLU A 263 -16.77 3.92 -10.71
N VAL A 264 -17.94 3.86 -11.36
CA VAL A 264 -18.27 2.83 -12.36
C VAL A 264 -18.75 3.55 -13.61
N SER A 265 -17.95 3.48 -14.66
CA SER A 265 -18.12 4.25 -15.89
C SER A 265 -18.47 3.30 -17.04
N LEU A 266 -19.68 3.42 -17.60
CA LEU A 266 -20.10 2.66 -18.79
C LEU A 266 -19.36 3.17 -20.03
N ARG A 267 -18.79 2.26 -20.83
CA ARG A 267 -18.06 2.54 -22.07
C ARG A 267 -18.42 1.51 -23.15
N SER A 268 -19.33 1.87 -24.05
CA SER A 268 -19.88 1.00 -25.11
C SER A 268 -20.40 -0.35 -24.60
N GLU A 269 -19.55 -1.37 -24.48
CA GLU A 269 -19.87 -2.74 -24.04
C GLU A 269 -19.00 -3.21 -22.85
N ALA A 270 -18.36 -2.26 -22.17
CA ALA A 270 -17.52 -2.51 -21.01
C ALA A 270 -17.82 -1.53 -19.88
N LEU A 271 -17.39 -1.90 -18.68
CA LEU A 271 -17.35 -1.01 -17.52
C LEU A 271 -15.90 -0.70 -17.18
N VAL A 272 -15.57 0.57 -16.98
CA VAL A 272 -14.33 0.98 -16.32
C VAL A 272 -14.66 1.25 -14.87
N VAL A 273 -14.04 0.52 -13.96
CA VAL A 273 -14.49 0.39 -12.58
C VAL A 273 -13.32 0.64 -11.63
N GLY A 274 -13.52 1.50 -10.65
CA GLY A 274 -12.57 1.68 -9.55
C GLY A 274 -12.54 0.50 -8.59
N ALA A 275 -11.37 0.18 -8.05
CA ALA A 275 -11.16 -0.98 -7.18
C ALA A 275 -11.96 -0.92 -5.86
N GLY A 276 -12.40 0.26 -5.44
CA GLY A 276 -13.28 0.47 -4.29
C GLY A 276 -14.77 0.23 -4.57
N ALA A 277 -15.17 0.03 -5.83
CA ALA A 277 -16.57 -0.18 -6.19
C ALA A 277 -17.08 -1.52 -5.62
N SER A 278 -18.27 -1.50 -5.01
CA SER A 278 -18.88 -2.73 -4.52
C SER A 278 -19.34 -3.62 -5.69
N LEU A 279 -19.20 -4.94 -5.56
CA LEU A 279 -19.60 -5.88 -6.62
C LEU A 279 -21.10 -5.78 -6.96
N ARG A 280 -21.92 -5.51 -5.95
CA ARG A 280 -23.35 -5.22 -6.11
C ARG A 280 -23.61 -4.01 -7.01
N GLU A 281 -22.83 -2.95 -6.85
CA GLU A 281 -22.98 -1.73 -7.63
C GLU A 281 -22.56 -1.92 -9.09
N ILE A 282 -21.49 -2.68 -9.33
CA ILE A 282 -21.07 -3.08 -10.68
C ILE A 282 -22.20 -3.85 -11.37
N CYS A 283 -22.76 -4.86 -10.69
CA CYS A 283 -23.88 -5.65 -11.18
C CYS A 283 -25.11 -4.78 -11.49
N ARG A 284 -25.44 -3.84 -10.60
CA ARG A 284 -26.57 -2.91 -10.77
C ARG A 284 -26.40 -2.04 -12.02
N ILE A 285 -25.21 -1.46 -12.22
CA ILE A 285 -24.91 -0.58 -13.36
C ILE A 285 -24.84 -1.36 -14.66
N ALA A 286 -24.23 -2.55 -14.66
CA ALA A 286 -24.25 -3.47 -15.80
C ALA A 286 -25.68 -3.80 -16.24
N CYS A 287 -26.54 -4.16 -15.29
CA CYS A 287 -27.96 -4.46 -15.55
C CYS A 287 -28.73 -3.24 -16.11
N ALA A 288 -28.48 -2.04 -15.58
CA ALA A 288 -29.08 -0.81 -16.11
C ALA A 288 -28.59 -0.48 -17.52
N GLY A 289 -27.33 -0.81 -17.84
CA GLY A 289 -26.73 -0.66 -19.16
C GLY A 289 -27.03 -1.79 -20.16
N GLY A 290 -27.79 -2.81 -19.76
CA GLY A 290 -28.12 -3.96 -20.60
C GLY A 290 -26.94 -4.91 -20.86
N LEU A 291 -25.92 -4.91 -19.99
CA LEU A 291 -24.72 -5.74 -20.11
C LEU A 291 -24.88 -7.08 -19.37
N LYS A 292 -24.66 -8.18 -20.08
CA LYS A 292 -24.68 -9.57 -19.58
C LYS A 292 -23.28 -9.97 -19.05
N GLY A 293 -23.25 -10.94 -18.13
CA GLY A 293 -22.04 -11.55 -17.59
C GLY A 293 -21.71 -11.08 -16.17
N PHE A 294 -22.37 -10.03 -15.68
CA PHE A 294 -22.11 -9.44 -14.36
C PHE A 294 -23.03 -9.99 -13.26
N GLU A 295 -24.01 -10.83 -13.61
CA GLU A 295 -25.07 -11.27 -12.70
C GLU A 295 -24.51 -12.05 -11.49
N PHE A 296 -23.44 -12.84 -11.69
CA PHE A 296 -22.83 -13.67 -10.65
C PHE A 296 -22.20 -12.86 -9.50
N LEU A 297 -21.89 -11.58 -9.75
CA LEU A 297 -21.41 -10.64 -8.74
C LEU A 297 -22.47 -10.35 -7.67
N GLU A 298 -23.75 -10.56 -7.99
CA GLU A 298 -24.84 -10.40 -7.02
C GLU A 298 -24.66 -11.38 -5.85
N GLY A 299 -24.62 -10.80 -4.65
CA GLY A 299 -24.47 -11.53 -3.40
C GLY A 299 -23.06 -12.01 -3.08
N ILE A 300 -22.04 -11.63 -3.88
CA ILE A 300 -20.64 -11.70 -3.42
C ILE A 300 -20.36 -10.43 -2.60
N PRO A 301 -20.13 -10.53 -1.28
CA PRO A 301 -19.75 -9.37 -0.49
C PRO A 301 -18.32 -8.97 -0.84
N GLY A 302 -18.10 -7.71 -1.20
CA GLY A 302 -16.75 -7.23 -1.46
C GLY A 302 -16.71 -5.96 -2.31
N THR A 303 -15.48 -5.57 -2.63
CA THR A 303 -15.17 -4.56 -3.65
C THR A 303 -14.48 -5.24 -4.83
N LEU A 304 -14.37 -4.56 -5.97
CA LEU A 304 -13.63 -5.06 -7.13
C LEU A 304 -12.17 -5.41 -6.80
N GLY A 305 -11.47 -4.58 -6.03
CA GLY A 305 -10.08 -4.86 -5.64
C GLY A 305 -9.94 -6.18 -4.87
N GLY A 306 -10.87 -6.44 -3.93
CA GLY A 306 -10.93 -7.73 -3.22
C GLY A 306 -11.26 -8.90 -4.16
N ALA A 307 -12.17 -8.69 -5.12
CA ALA A 307 -12.53 -9.71 -6.10
C ALA A 307 -11.37 -10.06 -7.05
N LEU A 308 -10.60 -9.07 -7.49
CA LEU A 308 -9.39 -9.27 -8.29
C LEU A 308 -8.33 -10.05 -7.51
N ARG A 309 -8.11 -9.70 -6.23
CA ARG A 309 -7.15 -10.41 -5.37
C ARG A 309 -7.51 -11.88 -5.18
N MET A 310 -8.80 -12.16 -4.95
CA MET A 310 -9.31 -13.49 -4.64
C MET A 310 -9.83 -14.24 -5.86
N ASN A 311 -9.63 -13.74 -7.09
CA ASN A 311 -10.34 -14.21 -8.28
C ASN A 311 -11.79 -14.66 -7.94
N ALA A 312 -12.57 -13.74 -7.35
CA ALA A 312 -13.83 -14.11 -6.73
C ALA A 312 -14.78 -14.71 -7.76
N GLY A 313 -15.43 -15.80 -7.40
CA GLY A 313 -16.21 -16.58 -8.34
C GLY A 313 -17.39 -17.27 -7.69
N ALA A 314 -18.45 -17.44 -8.48
CA ALA A 314 -19.69 -18.09 -8.08
C ALA A 314 -20.44 -18.62 -9.29
N MET A 315 -21.12 -19.76 -9.11
CA MET A 315 -21.99 -20.37 -10.14
C MET A 315 -21.28 -20.62 -11.49
N GLY A 316 -20.01 -21.03 -11.44
CA GLY A 316 -19.20 -21.34 -12.63
C GLY A 316 -18.57 -20.13 -13.32
N TRP A 317 -18.67 -18.95 -12.71
CA TRP A 317 -18.07 -17.70 -13.17
C TRP A 317 -17.01 -17.21 -12.20
N GLU A 318 -15.99 -16.56 -12.73
CA GLU A 318 -14.89 -15.96 -12.00
C GLU A 318 -14.67 -14.50 -12.42
N THR A 319 -14.00 -13.72 -11.56
CA THR A 319 -13.82 -12.28 -11.81
C THR A 319 -13.02 -12.03 -13.08
N PHE A 320 -12.00 -12.85 -13.34
CA PHE A 320 -11.14 -12.69 -14.52
C PHE A 320 -11.79 -13.09 -15.84
N ASP A 321 -12.94 -13.77 -15.84
CA ASP A 321 -13.74 -13.97 -17.06
C ASP A 321 -14.18 -12.64 -17.68
N LEU A 322 -14.40 -11.63 -16.81
CA LEU A 322 -14.78 -10.28 -17.17
C LEU A 322 -13.60 -9.35 -17.43
N VAL A 323 -12.38 -9.68 -17.00
CA VAL A 323 -11.28 -8.70 -17.02
C VAL A 323 -10.72 -8.54 -18.44
N ASP A 324 -10.73 -7.28 -18.91
CA ASP A 324 -9.99 -6.87 -20.11
C ASP A 324 -8.59 -6.40 -19.73
N TRP A 325 -8.49 -5.47 -18.77
CA TRP A 325 -7.22 -5.05 -18.17
C TRP A 325 -7.41 -4.55 -16.74
N VAL A 326 -6.32 -4.52 -15.97
CA VAL A 326 -6.27 -3.92 -14.63
C VAL A 326 -5.10 -2.94 -14.55
N LEU A 327 -5.35 -1.77 -13.97
CA LEU A 327 -4.33 -0.78 -13.61
C LEU A 327 -3.89 -1.04 -12.16
N PHE A 328 -2.61 -1.33 -11.96
CA PHE A 328 -2.00 -1.56 -10.66
C PHE A 328 -1.03 -0.44 -10.29
N LEU A 329 -0.89 -0.19 -8.99
CA LEU A 329 0.33 0.34 -8.39
C LEU A 329 1.16 -0.86 -7.92
N LEU A 330 2.34 -1.06 -8.50
CA LEU A 330 3.22 -2.19 -8.23
C LEU A 330 4.18 -1.92 -7.05
N PRO A 331 4.83 -2.95 -6.48
CA PRO A 331 5.76 -2.79 -5.36
C PRO A 331 6.92 -1.83 -5.62
N ASP A 332 7.35 -1.70 -6.87
CA ASP A 332 8.40 -0.77 -7.32
C ASP A 332 7.92 0.69 -7.44
N GLY A 333 6.65 0.96 -7.09
CA GLY A 333 6.02 2.27 -7.20
C GLY A 333 5.51 2.60 -8.60
N SER A 334 5.74 1.73 -9.60
CA SER A 334 5.28 1.97 -10.96
C SER A 334 3.77 1.73 -11.09
N MET A 335 3.12 2.57 -11.89
CA MET A 335 1.74 2.34 -12.29
C MET A 335 1.72 1.63 -13.65
N ARG A 336 1.19 0.41 -13.67
CA ARG A 336 1.13 -0.40 -14.90
C ARG A 336 -0.27 -0.89 -15.17
N ARG A 337 -0.71 -0.69 -16.40
CA ARG A 337 -1.88 -1.38 -16.96
C ARG A 337 -1.41 -2.72 -17.50
N ILE A 338 -2.01 -3.80 -17.01
CA ILE A 338 -1.70 -5.17 -17.41
C ILE A 338 -2.95 -5.77 -18.02
N ASP A 339 -2.81 -6.35 -19.22
CA ASP A 339 -3.91 -6.99 -19.93
C ASP A 339 -4.32 -8.29 -19.21
N GLY A 340 -5.61 -8.62 -19.24
CA GLY A 340 -6.17 -9.77 -18.53
C GLY A 340 -5.52 -11.10 -18.91
N SER A 341 -5.04 -11.21 -20.16
CA SER A 341 -4.32 -12.38 -20.67
C SER A 341 -2.88 -12.50 -20.17
N GLU A 342 -2.31 -11.43 -19.61
CA GLU A 342 -0.94 -11.40 -19.08
C GLU A 342 -0.89 -11.56 -17.55
N LEU A 343 -2.05 -11.59 -16.90
CA LEU A 343 -2.17 -11.72 -15.45
C LEU A 343 -1.97 -13.15 -14.99
N ASN A 344 -1.33 -13.29 -13.83
CA ASN A 344 -1.01 -14.58 -13.26
C ASN A 344 -2.15 -14.98 -12.31
N VAL A 345 -3.21 -15.53 -12.92
CA VAL A 345 -4.47 -15.90 -12.27
C VAL A 345 -4.48 -17.39 -11.95
N GLY A 346 -4.92 -17.72 -10.74
CA GLY A 346 -5.17 -19.09 -10.29
C GLY A 346 -6.49 -19.21 -9.54
N TYR A 347 -6.77 -20.41 -9.01
CA TYR A 347 -7.92 -20.61 -8.14
C TYR A 347 -7.77 -19.75 -6.90
N ARG A 348 -8.73 -18.84 -6.70
CA ARG A 348 -8.77 -17.90 -5.58
C ARG A 348 -7.54 -16.99 -5.43
N TYR A 349 -6.86 -16.67 -6.53
CA TYR A 349 -5.57 -15.99 -6.49
C TYR A 349 -5.27 -15.17 -7.75
N CYS A 350 -4.60 -14.02 -7.58
CA CYS A 350 -3.92 -13.29 -8.65
C CYS A 350 -2.64 -12.65 -8.09
N ARG A 351 -1.47 -12.98 -8.65
CA ARG A 351 -0.16 -12.52 -8.14
C ARG A 351 -0.07 -11.00 -8.10
N GLU A 352 -0.39 -10.33 -9.21
CA GLU A 352 -0.27 -8.88 -9.34
C GLU A 352 -1.20 -8.13 -8.37
N ALA A 353 -2.36 -8.70 -8.05
CA ALA A 353 -3.27 -8.16 -7.03
C ALA A 353 -2.91 -8.54 -5.59
N VAL A 354 -2.03 -9.54 -5.41
CA VAL A 354 -1.47 -9.92 -4.11
C VAL A 354 -0.31 -9.00 -3.75
N GLU A 355 0.62 -8.80 -4.69
CA GLU A 355 1.84 -8.00 -4.54
C GLU A 355 1.60 -6.50 -4.71
N GLY A 356 0.77 -6.12 -5.68
CA GLY A 356 0.41 -4.74 -5.98
C GLY A 356 -0.94 -4.31 -5.42
N ILE A 357 -1.33 -3.09 -5.77
CA ILE A 357 -2.64 -2.50 -5.42
C ILE A 357 -3.42 -2.28 -6.71
N ALA A 358 -4.50 -3.04 -6.89
CA ALA A 358 -5.44 -2.79 -7.98
C ALA A 358 -6.12 -1.43 -7.78
N LEU A 359 -6.07 -0.57 -8.79
CA LEU A 359 -6.63 0.78 -8.74
C LEU A 359 -7.94 0.87 -9.54
N ARG A 360 -7.92 0.36 -10.77
CA ARG A 360 -9.07 0.33 -11.69
C ARG A 360 -8.99 -0.88 -12.60
N ALA A 361 -10.12 -1.36 -13.10
CA ALA A 361 -10.15 -2.38 -14.15
C ALA A 361 -11.15 -2.01 -15.24
N LYS A 362 -10.89 -2.47 -16.46
CA LYS A 362 -11.91 -2.54 -17.50
C LYS A 362 -12.47 -3.95 -17.52
N LEU A 363 -13.79 -4.05 -17.37
CA LEU A 363 -14.55 -5.29 -17.37
C LEU A 363 -15.38 -5.38 -18.65
N ARG A 364 -15.15 -6.41 -19.47
CA ARG A 364 -15.91 -6.68 -20.69
C ARG A 364 -17.19 -7.45 -20.37
N SER A 365 -18.25 -7.14 -21.10
CA SER A 365 -19.50 -7.90 -21.04
C SER A 365 -19.44 -9.14 -21.93
N GLU A 366 -20.24 -10.15 -21.62
CA GLU A 366 -20.54 -11.26 -22.55
C GLU A 366 -21.46 -10.85 -23.72
N GLY A 367 -21.95 -9.62 -23.73
CA GLY A 367 -22.86 -9.10 -24.74
C GLY A 367 -24.08 -8.43 -24.12
N ARG A 368 -25.03 -8.06 -24.97
CA ARG A 368 -26.21 -7.30 -24.56
C ARG A 368 -27.45 -8.17 -24.37
N SER A 369 -28.29 -7.79 -23.42
CA SER A 369 -29.61 -8.41 -23.22
C SER A 369 -30.62 -7.39 -22.70
N ASP A 370 -31.91 -7.76 -22.76
CA ASP A 370 -32.96 -6.94 -22.20
C ASP A 370 -32.78 -6.81 -20.67
N HIS A 371 -33.00 -5.60 -20.17
CA HIS A 371 -32.88 -5.29 -18.75
C HIS A 371 -33.68 -6.26 -17.86
N ARG A 372 -34.90 -6.66 -18.27
CA ARG A 372 -35.75 -7.55 -17.47
C ARG A 372 -35.17 -8.97 -17.41
N ALA A 373 -34.53 -9.43 -18.48
CA ALA A 373 -33.89 -10.75 -18.51
C ALA A 373 -32.70 -10.80 -17.53
N ILE A 374 -31.82 -9.80 -17.59
CA ILE A 374 -30.67 -9.66 -16.67
C ILE A 374 -31.17 -9.54 -15.23
N ARG A 375 -32.17 -8.69 -14.99
CA ARG A 375 -32.76 -8.50 -13.66
C ARG A 375 -33.33 -9.80 -13.09
N LYS A 376 -34.02 -10.60 -13.91
CA LYS A 376 -34.55 -11.90 -13.50
C LYS A 376 -33.43 -12.89 -13.13
N ALA A 377 -32.32 -12.89 -13.86
CA ALA A 377 -31.15 -13.71 -13.52
C ALA A 377 -30.55 -13.29 -12.17
N ILE A 378 -30.32 -12.00 -11.95
CA ILE A 378 -29.86 -11.42 -10.68
C ILE A 378 -30.78 -11.82 -9.53
N ASP A 379 -32.09 -11.64 -9.68
CA ASP A 379 -33.07 -11.97 -8.63
C ASP A 379 -33.09 -13.46 -8.30
N ASN A 380 -32.91 -14.33 -9.29
CA ASN A 380 -32.81 -15.77 -9.09
C ASN A 380 -31.54 -16.15 -8.32
N MET A 381 -30.38 -15.56 -8.67
CA MET A 381 -29.12 -15.79 -7.96
C MET A 381 -29.19 -15.31 -6.50
N ALA A 382 -29.74 -14.11 -6.29
CA ALA A 382 -29.95 -13.55 -4.96
C ALA A 382 -30.91 -14.41 -4.11
N LYS A 383 -31.98 -14.96 -4.71
CA LYS A 383 -32.89 -15.90 -4.03
C LYS A 383 -32.19 -17.19 -3.62
N ARG A 384 -31.39 -17.78 -4.51
CA ARG A 384 -30.61 -19.00 -4.21
C ARG A 384 -29.66 -18.78 -3.03
N ARG A 385 -28.85 -17.71 -3.07
CA ARG A 385 -27.92 -17.36 -1.98
C ARG A 385 -28.62 -17.13 -0.65
N ARG A 386 -29.72 -16.36 -0.63
CA ARG A 386 -30.50 -16.11 0.59
C ARG A 386 -31.06 -17.38 1.24
N LYS A 387 -31.26 -18.45 0.46
CA LYS A 387 -31.74 -19.74 0.96
C LYS A 387 -30.59 -20.62 1.48
N SER A 388 -29.41 -20.51 0.87
CA SER A 388 -28.28 -21.43 1.12
C SER A 388 -27.18 -20.85 2.00
N GLN A 389 -27.24 -19.57 2.40
CA GLN A 389 -26.18 -18.90 3.16
C GLN A 389 -26.78 -18.11 4.34
N PRO A 390 -26.05 -18.03 5.47
CA PRO A 390 -26.50 -17.27 6.63
C PRO A 390 -26.59 -15.77 6.35
N ARG A 391 -27.39 -15.07 7.17
CA ARG A 391 -27.57 -13.60 7.11
C ARG A 391 -26.76 -12.87 8.17
N GLU A 392 -26.36 -13.60 9.20
CA GLU A 392 -25.54 -13.18 10.32
C GLU A 392 -24.15 -12.73 9.84
N ALA A 393 -23.43 -12.02 10.71
CA ALA A 393 -22.10 -11.53 10.40
C ALA A 393 -21.14 -12.72 10.19
N SER A 394 -20.53 -12.81 9.01
CA SER A 394 -19.56 -13.86 8.65
C SER A 394 -18.59 -13.33 7.60
N ALA A 395 -17.55 -14.08 7.27
CA ALA A 395 -16.60 -13.74 6.22
C ALA A 395 -16.62 -14.76 5.06
N GLY A 396 -17.80 -15.29 4.75
CA GLY A 396 -17.95 -16.28 3.68
C GLY A 396 -17.62 -17.70 4.11
N CYS A 397 -17.31 -18.53 3.12
CA CYS A 397 -16.82 -19.89 3.36
C CYS A 397 -15.47 -19.83 4.07
N ILE A 398 -15.33 -20.58 5.15
CA ILE A 398 -14.11 -20.61 5.95
C ILE A 398 -13.04 -21.43 5.25
N PHE A 399 -13.40 -22.60 4.72
CA PHE A 399 -12.47 -23.55 4.13
C PHE A 399 -12.64 -23.66 2.62
N ARG A 400 -11.53 -23.93 1.93
CA ARG A 400 -11.52 -24.41 0.56
C ARG A 400 -12.11 -25.83 0.50
N ASN A 401 -12.65 -26.18 -0.66
CA ASN A 401 -13.08 -27.55 -0.92
C ASN A 401 -11.86 -28.45 -1.18
N PRO A 402 -11.67 -29.55 -0.42
CA PRO A 402 -10.56 -30.47 -0.64
C PRO A 402 -10.84 -31.38 -1.83
N GLY A 403 -10.16 -31.14 -2.97
CA GLY A 403 -10.40 -31.89 -4.20
C GLY A 403 -11.80 -31.63 -4.76
N GLU A 404 -12.56 -32.69 -5.02
CA GLU A 404 -13.96 -32.60 -5.48
C GLU A 404 -14.97 -32.59 -4.34
N GLU A 405 -14.51 -32.79 -3.09
CA GLU A 405 -15.38 -32.86 -1.92
C GLU A 405 -15.78 -31.48 -1.41
N SER A 406 -17.02 -31.35 -0.96
CA SER A 406 -17.51 -30.11 -0.36
C SER A 406 -17.08 -30.03 1.10
N ALA A 407 -16.29 -29.01 1.46
CA ALA A 407 -15.94 -28.77 2.86
C ALA A 407 -17.18 -28.61 3.74
N GLY A 408 -18.23 -27.97 3.23
CA GLY A 408 -19.50 -27.86 3.94
C GLY A 408 -20.18 -29.21 4.19
N ALA A 409 -20.09 -30.16 3.26
CA ALA A 409 -20.66 -31.50 3.45
C ALA A 409 -19.86 -32.30 4.48
N LEU A 410 -18.52 -32.24 4.41
CA LEU A 410 -17.64 -32.92 5.37
C LEU A 410 -17.86 -32.43 6.80
N ILE A 411 -18.08 -31.12 7.00
CA ILE A 411 -18.35 -30.54 8.32
C ILE A 411 -19.75 -30.93 8.83
N ASP A 412 -20.73 -31.01 7.94
CA ASP A 412 -22.11 -31.41 8.27
C ASP A 412 -22.18 -32.90 8.66
N GLU A 413 -21.44 -33.76 7.95
CA GLU A 413 -21.37 -35.20 8.21
C GLU A 413 -20.84 -35.52 9.61
N VAL A 414 -19.85 -34.75 10.10
CA VAL A 414 -19.33 -34.89 11.46
C VAL A 414 -20.19 -34.20 12.53
N GLY A 415 -21.34 -33.64 12.14
CA GLY A 415 -22.35 -33.10 13.03
C GLY A 415 -21.99 -31.79 13.71
N LEU A 416 -21.19 -30.93 13.07
CA LEU A 416 -20.67 -29.69 13.69
C LEU A 416 -21.54 -28.45 13.49
N LYS A 417 -22.68 -28.53 12.80
CA LYS A 417 -23.63 -27.40 12.76
C LYS A 417 -24.11 -27.05 14.16
N GLY A 418 -24.13 -25.75 14.47
CA GLY A 418 -24.50 -25.26 15.79
C GLY A 418 -23.39 -25.39 16.84
N GLU A 419 -22.22 -25.96 16.51
CA GLU A 419 -21.05 -25.97 17.40
C GLU A 419 -20.61 -24.54 17.71
N ARG A 420 -20.19 -24.30 18.96
CA ARG A 420 -19.90 -22.96 19.47
C ARG A 420 -18.52 -22.85 20.11
N GLU A 421 -17.95 -21.67 19.96
CA GLU A 421 -16.91 -21.13 20.82
C GLU A 421 -17.31 -19.70 21.17
N GLY A 422 -17.67 -19.45 22.44
CA GLY A 422 -18.25 -18.18 22.85
C GLY A 422 -19.44 -17.74 21.96
N ASN A 423 -19.30 -16.61 21.28
CA ASN A 423 -20.33 -16.08 20.37
C ASN A 423 -20.07 -16.42 18.87
N ALA A 424 -19.01 -17.16 18.57
CA ALA A 424 -18.75 -17.72 17.24
C ALA A 424 -19.45 -19.09 17.12
N VAL A 425 -20.16 -19.29 16.01
CA VAL A 425 -21.02 -20.46 15.81
C VAL A 425 -20.86 -21.02 14.39
N VAL A 426 -20.76 -22.34 14.24
CA VAL A 426 -20.89 -22.99 12.94
C VAL A 426 -22.34 -22.87 12.49
N SER A 427 -22.59 -22.25 11.33
CA SER A 427 -23.94 -21.94 10.88
C SER A 427 -24.79 -23.18 10.62
N ASP A 428 -26.00 -23.20 11.17
CA ASP A 428 -27.02 -24.23 10.87
C ASP A 428 -27.46 -24.22 9.40
N VAL A 429 -27.34 -23.08 8.72
CA VAL A 429 -27.74 -22.92 7.31
C VAL A 429 -26.69 -23.53 6.38
N HIS A 430 -25.41 -23.29 6.66
CA HIS A 430 -24.30 -23.76 5.84
C HIS A 430 -23.06 -24.05 6.69
N ALA A 431 -22.69 -25.32 6.84
CA ALA A 431 -21.65 -25.73 7.80
C ALA A 431 -20.25 -25.16 7.52
N ASN A 432 -19.91 -24.81 6.27
CA ASN A 432 -18.67 -24.10 5.94
C ASN A 432 -18.67 -22.59 6.31
N PHE A 433 -19.69 -22.09 7.01
CA PHE A 433 -19.74 -20.71 7.49
C PHE A 433 -19.65 -20.69 9.01
N ILE A 434 -18.79 -19.85 9.54
CA ILE A 434 -18.83 -19.44 10.94
C ILE A 434 -19.49 -18.06 11.00
N VAL A 435 -20.48 -17.94 11.88
CA VAL A 435 -21.24 -16.72 12.11
C VAL A 435 -20.90 -16.13 13.48
N ASN A 436 -20.86 -14.82 13.54
CA ASN A 436 -20.81 -14.04 14.76
C ASN A 436 -22.25 -13.63 15.09
N GLU A 437 -22.81 -14.22 16.15
CA GLU A 437 -24.16 -13.89 16.64
C GLU A 437 -24.21 -12.58 17.45
N GLY A 438 -23.06 -11.96 17.66
CA GLY A 438 -22.89 -10.70 18.38
C GLY A 438 -21.83 -10.84 19.47
N GLY A 439 -20.80 -9.99 19.44
CA GLY A 439 -19.77 -9.95 20.46
C GLY A 439 -18.73 -11.06 20.37
N ALA A 440 -18.65 -11.80 19.26
CA ALA A 440 -17.57 -12.77 19.07
C ALA A 440 -16.20 -12.11 18.97
N SER A 441 -15.18 -12.76 19.52
CA SER A 441 -13.78 -12.37 19.36
C SER A 441 -13.15 -13.06 18.14
N ALA A 442 -12.02 -12.55 17.65
CA ALA A 442 -11.29 -13.22 16.57
C ALA A 442 -10.69 -14.55 17.05
N GLU A 443 -10.22 -14.63 18.30
CA GLU A 443 -9.73 -15.86 18.91
C GLU A 443 -10.81 -16.95 18.97
N GLU A 444 -12.03 -16.60 19.37
CA GLU A 444 -13.17 -17.55 19.39
C GLU A 444 -13.42 -18.15 18.00
N VAL A 445 -13.36 -17.32 16.95
CA VAL A 445 -13.50 -17.79 15.56
C VAL A 445 -12.34 -18.71 15.18
N ILE A 446 -11.10 -18.33 15.48
CA ILE A 446 -9.90 -19.11 15.15
C ILE A 446 -9.91 -20.47 15.87
N GLU A 447 -10.32 -20.51 17.13
CA GLU A 447 -10.41 -21.76 17.89
C GLU A 447 -11.49 -22.68 17.35
N LEU A 448 -12.64 -22.12 16.95
CA LEU A 448 -13.68 -22.88 16.28
C LEU A 448 -13.20 -23.45 14.93
N ILE A 449 -12.41 -22.70 14.17
CA ILE A 449 -11.75 -23.16 12.93
C ILE A 449 -10.85 -24.36 13.23
N ARG A 450 -9.99 -24.29 14.24
CA ARG A 450 -9.10 -25.41 14.64
C ARG A 450 -9.90 -26.65 15.00
N ARG A 451 -10.96 -26.50 15.79
CA ARG A 451 -11.83 -27.62 16.21
C ARG A 451 -12.49 -28.30 15.03
N VAL A 452 -13.03 -27.52 14.09
CA VAL A 452 -13.64 -28.04 12.85
C VAL A 452 -12.62 -28.83 12.04
N ARG A 453 -11.42 -28.26 11.80
CA ARG A 453 -10.34 -28.94 11.06
C ARG A 453 -9.96 -30.28 11.72
N LYS A 454 -9.73 -30.25 13.03
CA LYS A 454 -9.35 -31.44 13.81
C LYS A 454 -10.40 -32.54 13.70
N ARG A 455 -11.68 -32.20 13.88
CA ARG A 455 -12.78 -33.18 13.88
C ARG A 455 -13.00 -33.80 12.51
N VAL A 456 -12.91 -33.02 11.44
CA VAL A 456 -12.99 -33.52 10.06
C VAL A 456 -11.83 -34.48 9.80
N LYS A 457 -10.59 -34.07 10.10
CA LYS A 457 -9.40 -34.92 9.96
C LYS A 457 -9.52 -36.24 10.74
N GLU A 458 -9.99 -36.20 11.98
CA GLU A 458 -10.19 -37.41 12.80
C GLU A 458 -11.24 -38.36 12.23
N SER A 459 -12.29 -37.82 11.59
CA SER A 459 -13.42 -38.63 11.10
C SER A 459 -13.19 -39.23 9.72
N ASN A 460 -12.57 -38.50 8.80
CA ASN A 460 -12.44 -38.91 7.40
C ASN A 460 -11.02 -38.79 6.84
N GLY A 461 -10.04 -38.37 7.65
CA GLY A 461 -8.64 -38.24 7.24
C GLY A 461 -8.35 -37.02 6.37
N MET A 462 -9.35 -36.20 6.02
CA MET A 462 -9.18 -35.05 5.14
C MET A 462 -8.75 -33.81 5.93
N GLU A 463 -7.76 -33.08 5.40
CA GLU A 463 -7.31 -31.81 5.96
C GLU A 463 -8.06 -30.66 5.29
N LEU A 464 -8.77 -29.84 6.08
CA LEU A 464 -9.39 -28.61 5.56
C LEU A 464 -8.40 -27.45 5.61
N GLU A 465 -8.23 -26.75 4.50
CA GLU A 465 -7.42 -25.53 4.39
C GLU A 465 -8.31 -24.28 4.45
N PRO A 466 -8.01 -23.30 5.32
CA PRO A 466 -8.74 -22.03 5.30
C PRO A 466 -8.60 -21.27 3.96
N GLU A 467 -9.73 -20.78 3.44
CA GLU A 467 -9.77 -19.83 2.30
C GLU A 467 -9.70 -18.36 2.77
N ILE A 468 -10.23 -18.13 3.97
CA ILE A 468 -10.23 -16.82 4.63
C ILE A 468 -8.81 -16.38 4.97
N GLY A 469 -8.49 -15.09 4.83
CA GLY A 469 -7.19 -14.57 5.25
C GLY A 469 -7.16 -14.15 6.72
N VAL A 470 -5.98 -14.22 7.35
CA VAL A 470 -5.73 -13.57 8.66
C VAL A 470 -4.83 -12.36 8.43
N LEU A 471 -5.26 -11.18 8.89
CA LEU A 471 -4.49 -9.96 8.66
C LEU A 471 -3.25 -9.90 9.57
N GLY A 472 -2.08 -9.67 8.98
CA GLY A 472 -0.82 -9.49 9.71
C GLY A 472 -0.19 -10.76 10.27
N LYS A 473 -0.79 -11.93 9.99
CA LYS A 473 -0.37 -13.25 10.47
C LYS A 473 -0.60 -14.27 9.36
N ASN A 474 -0.01 -15.46 9.48
CA ASN A 474 -0.32 -16.61 8.64
C ASN A 474 -1.12 -17.66 9.43
N TRP A 475 -2.00 -18.38 8.75
CA TRP A 475 -2.66 -19.56 9.31
C TRP A 475 -1.68 -20.61 9.85
N ASP A 476 -0.47 -20.74 9.28
CA ASP A 476 0.54 -21.66 9.81
C ASP A 476 0.90 -21.37 11.29
N GLU A 477 0.84 -20.10 11.72
CA GLU A 477 1.07 -19.68 13.10
C GLU A 477 -0.05 -20.13 14.05
N TYR A 478 -1.26 -20.35 13.53
CA TYR A 478 -2.43 -20.74 14.30
C TYR A 478 -2.74 -22.23 14.21
N LEU A 479 -2.33 -22.90 13.14
CA LEU A 479 -2.72 -24.27 12.82
C LEU A 479 -1.63 -25.31 13.10
N SER A 480 -0.43 -24.85 13.47
CA SER A 480 0.62 -25.69 14.07
C SER A 480 0.22 -26.14 15.48
#